data_AF-A0A1P8VGL9-F1
#
_entry.id   AF-A0A1P8VGL9-F1
#
_cell.length_a   1.000
_cell.length_b   1.000
_cell.length_c   1.000
_cell.angle_alpha   90.00
_cell.angle_beta   90.00
_cell.angle_gamma   90.00
#
_symmetry.space_group_name_H-M   'P 1'
#
loop_
_entity.id
_entity.type
_entity.pdbx_description
1 polymer ?
#
loop_
_entity_poly.entity_id
_entity_poly.type
_entity_poly.pdbx_seq_one_letter_code
_entity_poly.pdbx_strand_id
1 'polypeptide(L)' 'MSSAGDKFVFLKNEGLIDLSFMINACYDIIIEGMPFSPYICAGVGTDVVSMFEAINPKLAYQG' A
#
# COMPACT_ATOMS: atom_id res chain seq x y z
N MET A 1 40.56 8.92 -32.94
CA MET A 1 39.70 7.78 -32.56
C MET A 1 39.08 8.11 -31.21
N SER A 2 37.80 8.52 -31.20
CA SER A 2 37.05 8.76 -29.96
C SER A 2 36.48 7.42 -29.51
N SER A 3 37.06 6.82 -28.46
CA SER A 3 36.55 5.60 -27.85
C SER A 3 35.27 5.95 -27.08
N ALA A 4 34.12 5.73 -27.70
CA ALA A 4 32.84 5.73 -27.02
C ALA A 4 32.78 4.45 -26.18
N GLY A 5 33.34 4.52 -24.96
CA GLY A 5 33.23 3.43 -24.00
C GLY A 5 31.76 3.09 -23.80
N ASP A 6 31.40 1.86 -24.09
CA ASP A 6 30.03 1.33 -24.04
C ASP A 6 29.41 1.61 -22.66
N LYS A 7 28.54 2.62 -22.59
CA LYS A 7 27.74 2.92 -21.40
C LYS A 7 26.52 2.01 -21.42
N PHE A 8 26.63 0.85 -20.80
CA PHE A 8 25.50 -0.04 -20.57
C PHE A 8 25.01 0.08 -19.12
N VAL A 9 23.69 0.04 -18.94
CA VAL A 9 23.03 0.02 -17.64
C VAL A 9 22.44 -1.38 -17.47
N PHE A 10 22.88 -2.12 -16.47
CA PHE A 10 22.37 -3.45 -16.18
C PHE A 10 21.21 -3.33 -15.18
N LEU A 11 19.99 -3.64 -15.62
CA LEU A 11 18.82 -3.73 -14.75
C LEU A 11 18.58 -5.21 -14.43
N LYS A 12 18.96 -5.62 -13.22
CA LYS A 12 18.73 -6.98 -12.70
C LYS A 12 17.35 -7.02 -12.06
N ASN A 13 16.41 -7.71 -12.70
CA ASN A 13 15.03 -7.81 -12.22
C ASN A 13 14.90 -9.02 -11.30
N GLU A 14 15.09 -8.81 -9.99
CA GLU A 14 14.98 -9.84 -8.95
C GLU A 14 13.52 -10.21 -8.61
N GLY A 15 12.56 -9.71 -9.39
CA GLY A 15 11.13 -9.89 -9.19
C GLY A 15 10.45 -8.64 -8.62
N LEU A 16 9.16 -8.51 -8.91
CA LEU A 16 8.28 -7.48 -8.34
C LEU A 16 7.76 -7.99 -6.99
N ILE A 17 8.34 -7.50 -5.90
CA ILE A 17 7.81 -7.71 -4.56
C ILE A 17 7.01 -6.46 -4.19
N ASP A 18 5.71 -6.63 -4.01
CA ASP A 18 4.79 -5.61 -3.49
C ASP A 18 4.32 -6.07 -2.10
N LEU A 19 4.74 -5.35 -1.06
CA LEU A 19 4.29 -5.59 0.30
C LEU A 19 3.32 -4.49 0.70
N SER A 20 2.06 -4.87 0.91
CA SER A 20 1.02 -3.97 1.42
C SER A 20 0.85 -4.16 2.93
N PHE A 21 1.00 -3.06 3.67
CA PHE A 21 0.67 -2.98 5.09
C PHE A 21 -0.61 -2.17 5.25
N MET A 22 -1.60 -2.67 6.00
CA MET A 22 -2.86 -1.99 6.23
C MET A 22 -3.26 -2.11 7.70
N ILE A 23 -3.59 -0.99 8.34
CA ILE A 23 -4.09 -0.89 9.70
C ILE A 23 -5.47 -0.27 9.63
N ASN A 24 -6.48 -1.01 10.11
CA ASN A 24 -7.87 -0.57 10.13
C ASN A 24 -8.33 -0.39 11.59
N ALA A 25 -8.98 0.73 11.88
CA ALA A 25 -9.67 1.01 13.12
C ALA A 25 -11.18 0.95 12.86
N CYS A 26 -11.84 -0.03 13.45
CA CYS A 26 -13.27 -0.27 13.30
C CYS A 26 -14.01 0.00 14.61
N TYR A 27 -15.20 0.58 14.51
CA TYR A 27 -16.08 0.87 15.64
C TYR A 27 -17.51 0.44 15.32
N ASP A 28 -18.07 -0.39 16.20
CA ASP A 28 -19.46 -0.82 16.13
C ASP A 28 -20.34 0.17 16.88
N ILE A 29 -21.32 0.75 16.17
CA ILE A 29 -22.23 1.73 16.73
C ILE A 29 -23.40 0.97 17.37
N ILE A 30 -23.34 0.79 18.69
CA ILE A 30 -24.41 0.16 19.46
C ILE A 30 -25.37 1.25 19.94
N ILE A 31 -26.58 1.29 19.39
CA ILE A 31 -27.67 2.16 19.84
C ILE A 31 -28.76 1.30 20.47
N GLU A 32 -29.08 1.57 21.74
CA GLU A 32 -30.13 0.86 22.47
C GLU A 32 -31.47 0.95 21.70
N GLY A 33 -32.05 -0.21 21.37
CA GLY A 33 -33.34 -0.30 20.68
C GLY A 33 -33.28 -0.48 19.15
N MET A 34 -32.10 -0.49 18.51
CA MET A 34 -31.98 -0.82 17.09
C MET A 34 -31.66 -2.31 16.83
N PRO A 35 -32.29 -2.96 15.83
CA PRO A 35 -32.08 -4.37 15.52
C PRO A 35 -30.83 -4.67 14.67
N PHE A 36 -30.11 -3.65 14.22
CA PHE A 36 -28.87 -3.77 13.44
C PHE A 36 -27.78 -2.87 14.02
N SER A 37 -26.54 -3.33 13.95
CA SER A 37 -25.35 -2.60 14.44
C SER A 37 -24.57 -2.07 13.23
N PRO A 38 -24.74 -0.79 12.85
CA PRO A 38 -23.88 -0.20 11.82
C PRO A 38 -22.43 -0.15 12.33
N TYR A 39 -21.47 -0.41 11.45
CA TYR A 39 -20.05 -0.33 11.77
C TYR A 39 -19.38 0.70 10.87
N ILE A 40 -18.41 1.41 11.42
CA ILE A 40 -17.57 2.34 10.68
C ILE A 40 -16.12 1.92 10.86
N CYS A 41 -15.37 1.85 9.75
CA CYS A 41 -13.96 1.53 9.72
C CYS A 41 -13.18 2.63 9.00
N ALA A 42 -12.13 3.12 9.64
CA ALA A 42 -11.13 3.98 9.01
C ALA A 42 -9.79 3.25 9.01
N GLY A 43 -9.16 3.19 7.85
CA GLY A 43 -7.92 2.46 7.63
C GLY A 43 -6.84 3.32 7.00
N VAL A 44 -5.60 3.11 7.45
CA VAL A 44 -4.41 3.67 6.83
C VAL A 44 -3.45 2.53 6.50
N GLY A 45 -2.84 2.59 5.34
CA GLY A 45 -1.90 1.60 4.87
C GLY A 45 -0.80 2.21 4.03
N THR A 46 0.15 1.38 3.66
CA THR A 46 1.23 1.74 2.76
C THR A 46 1.64 0.51 1.98
N ASP A 47 2.02 0.71 0.73
CA ASP A 47 2.65 -0.31 -0.08
C ASP A 47 4.12 0.01 -0.26
N VAL A 48 4.95 -1.02 -0.23
CA VAL A 48 6.37 -0.90 -0.61
C VAL A 48 6.62 -1.77 -1.83
N VAL A 49 7.04 -1.14 -2.92
CA VAL A 49 7.33 -1.80 -4.19
C VAL A 49 8.84 -1.91 -4.35
N SER A 50 9.38 -3.12 -4.16
CA SER A 50 10.82 -3.41 -4.11
C SER A 50 11.56 -3.08 -5.42
N MET A 51 10.89 -3.15 -6.57
CA MET A 51 11.50 -2.82 -7.87
C MET A 51 11.80 -1.33 -8.06
N PHE A 52 11.12 -0.44 -7.32
CA PHE A 52 11.24 1.00 -7.48
C PHE A 52 11.73 1.72 -6.21
N GLU A 53 12.03 0.99 -5.12
CA GLU A 53 12.28 1.57 -3.78
C GLU A 53 11.20 2.61 -3.40
N ALA A 54 9.96 2.40 -3.87
CA ALA A 54 8.89 3.37 -3.78
C ALA A 54 7.90 2.97 -2.68
N ILE A 55 7.58 3.94 -1.81
CA ILE A 55 6.59 3.81 -0.73
C ILE A 55 5.33 4.59 -1.15
N ASN A 56 4.21 3.90 -1.33
CA ASN A 56 2.93 4.50 -1.71
C ASN A 56 1.94 4.45 -0.54
N PRO A 57 1.50 5.58 0.02
CA PRO A 57 0.48 5.59 1.07
C PRO A 57 -0.91 5.24 0.55
N LYS A 58 -1.65 4.39 1.27
CA LYS A 58 -3.04 3.99 1.01
C LYS A 58 -3.97 4.47 2.12
N LEU A 59 -5.10 5.06 1.76
CA LEU A 59 -6.18 5.44 2.67
C LEU A 59 -7.40 4.56 2.36
N ALA A 60 -7.97 3.94 3.39
CA ALA A 60 -9.17 3.12 3.28
C ALA A 60 -10.27 3.69 4.21
N TYR A 61 -11.49 3.81 3.71
CA TYR A 61 -12.65 4.22 4.51
C TYR A 61 -13.84 3.37 4.10
N GLN A 62 -14.48 2.75 5.09
CA GLN A 62 -15.68 1.92 4.89
C GLN A 62 -16.68 2.28 5.98
N GLY A 63 -17.88 2.71 5.58
CA GLY A 63 -18.99 3.07 6.48
C GLY A 63 -20.33 2.79 5.85
#